data_AF-A0A1X6WZH7-F1
#
_entry.id   AF-A0A1X6WZH7-F1
#
_cell.length_a   1.000
_cell.length_b   1.000
_cell.length_c   1.000
_cell.angle_alpha   90.00
_cell.angle_beta   90.00
_cell.angle_gamma   90.00
#
_symmetry.space_group_name_H-M   'P 1'
#
loop_
_entity.id
_entity.type
_entity.pdbx_description
1 polymer ?
#
loop_
_entity_poly.entity_id
_entity_poly.type
_entity_poly.pdbx_seq_one_letter_code
_entity_poly.pdbx_strand_id
1 'polypeptide(L)'
;MQDDPRQPTAPQDPADPQHLGDPRDAADPQHVTESADRRSAAQPDERQDAAASAASAASAAPQSAAGPDGQQDPAASRPGRRGVLIGGAAAGGAVLGAAALAGADAVRDRVGAPSGGEAAPLMGATTIPFHGEHQAGIETPPAAHATFVSLDLRPGAVRDDVIRMLRILTDDAARLTAGRGALADTEPELAEVPASLTITVGFGPALVRAAEREVPTWLAPLPAFGIDRLEPTLCDGDLLLQVSAGEPHTVAHAVRMLLKDLRAFADLRWTQQGFHQAHGSVKPGTTMRNLFGQVDGTVNPQPGEESFRHTVWIPDGPWAGGTSMVLRRIAMDLDTWDELDRPGRELAIGRRLDTGAPLTGTAEHDEPDFDKLGPNGFAAIPEFSHMRRARGVDSPNGGQTILRRPYSYDEPVGAGAGAISSSGLIFVAFQASVLEQFVPMQRRLDELDLLNTWTTPIGSAVFGIPPGCAEGEFVGEAVLG
;
A
#
# COMPACT_ATOMS: atom_id res chain seq x y z
N MET A 1 -23.06 -67.58 52.52
CA MET A 1 -21.59 -67.53 52.43
C MET A 1 -21.20 -66.52 51.34
N GLN A 2 -21.47 -65.21 51.47
CA GLN A 2 -21.19 -64.22 52.55
C GLN A 2 -19.74 -63.70 52.50
N ASP A 3 -19.45 -62.39 52.66
CA ASP A 3 -20.28 -61.27 53.15
C ASP A 3 -20.09 -59.90 52.42
N ASP A 4 -20.91 -58.92 52.83
CA ASP A 4 -21.01 -57.47 52.47
C ASP A 4 -20.33 -56.64 53.64
N PRO A 5 -20.54 -55.33 53.98
CA PRO A 5 -21.41 -54.31 53.39
C PRO A 5 -21.01 -52.79 53.39
N ARG A 6 -21.68 -52.05 52.47
CA ARG A 6 -22.28 -50.68 52.63
C ARG A 6 -21.46 -49.37 52.65
N GLN A 7 -22.22 -48.29 52.40
CA GLN A 7 -21.88 -46.85 52.32
C GLN A 7 -22.12 -46.09 53.66
N PRO A 8 -21.73 -44.80 53.74
CA PRO A 8 -22.71 -43.69 53.90
C PRO A 8 -22.39 -42.50 52.95
N THR A 9 -23.33 -41.84 52.23
CA THR A 9 -24.48 -40.96 52.59
C THR A 9 -24.12 -39.58 53.17
N ALA A 10 -24.73 -38.52 52.63
CA ALA A 10 -24.53 -37.09 52.96
C ALA A 10 -25.69 -36.49 53.81
N PRO A 11 -25.53 -35.30 54.41
CA PRO A 11 -26.59 -34.56 55.10
C PRO A 11 -27.33 -33.54 54.19
N GLN A 12 -28.45 -33.00 54.68
CA GLN A 12 -29.27 -31.97 54.02
C GLN A 12 -29.45 -30.70 54.90
N ASP A 13 -29.96 -29.64 54.25
CA ASP A 13 -30.60 -28.38 54.71
C ASP A 13 -31.38 -28.40 56.05
N PRO A 14 -31.75 -27.25 56.71
CA PRO A 14 -32.32 -26.06 56.02
C PRO A 14 -32.16 -24.62 56.63
N ALA A 15 -32.66 -23.65 55.84
CA ALA A 15 -33.50 -22.47 56.21
C ALA A 15 -32.89 -21.05 56.41
N ASP A 16 -33.45 -20.12 55.62
CA ASP A 16 -33.50 -18.64 55.78
C ASP A 16 -34.76 -18.23 56.57
N PRO A 17 -34.80 -17.10 57.33
CA PRO A 17 -35.49 -15.92 56.78
C PRO A 17 -34.96 -14.52 57.23
N GLN A 18 -34.52 -13.74 56.23
CA GLN A 18 -34.98 -12.37 55.88
C GLN A 18 -34.92 -11.14 56.84
N HIS A 19 -34.48 -10.04 56.22
CA HIS A 19 -34.99 -8.65 56.28
C HIS A 19 -34.56 -7.61 57.36
N LEU A 20 -34.57 -6.34 56.87
CA LEU A 20 -34.37 -5.02 57.52
C LEU A 20 -32.92 -4.65 57.94
N GLY A 21 -32.39 -3.46 57.62
CA GLY A 21 -32.89 -2.36 56.78
C GLY A 21 -31.97 -1.12 56.78
N ASP A 22 -31.96 -0.33 55.69
CA ASP A 22 -31.28 0.98 55.57
C ASP A 22 -32.02 2.07 56.37
N PRO A 23 -31.32 2.97 57.08
CA PRO A 23 -31.47 4.39 56.76
C PRO A 23 -30.19 5.24 56.85
N ARG A 24 -30.30 6.45 56.28
CA ARG A 24 -29.23 7.43 56.03
C ARG A 24 -29.22 8.59 57.03
N ASP A 25 -28.20 9.43 56.90
CA ASP A 25 -28.04 10.79 57.47
C ASP A 25 -27.88 10.85 59.03
N ALA A 26 -27.11 11.76 59.65
CA ALA A 26 -26.56 13.04 59.18
C ALA A 26 -25.32 13.52 59.98
N ALA A 27 -24.73 14.63 59.51
CA ALA A 27 -24.03 15.70 60.25
C ALA A 27 -22.60 15.50 60.83
N ASP A 28 -21.67 16.30 60.29
CA ASP A 28 -20.43 16.81 60.90
C ASP A 28 -20.75 17.88 61.99
N PRO A 29 -19.88 18.10 63.01
CA PRO A 29 -19.14 19.36 63.00
C PRO A 29 -17.71 19.35 63.59
N GLN A 30 -16.76 19.78 62.75
CA GLN A 30 -15.84 20.92 62.93
C GLN A 30 -14.51 20.85 63.76
N HIS A 31 -13.46 21.37 63.10
CA HIS A 31 -12.32 22.17 63.63
C HIS A 31 -11.31 21.47 64.59
N VAL A 32 -10.03 21.86 64.65
CA VAL A 32 -9.40 23.20 64.57
C VAL A 32 -8.19 23.27 63.61
N THR A 33 -7.90 24.52 63.21
CA THR A 33 -6.84 25.12 62.36
C THR A 33 -5.40 24.66 62.65
N GLU A 34 -4.35 25.01 61.87
CA GLU A 34 -4.09 26.25 61.09
C GLU A 34 -3.13 25.96 59.92
N SER A 35 -3.37 26.39 58.67
CA SER A 35 -3.18 27.75 58.06
C SER A 35 -1.75 28.31 58.20
N ALA A 36 -1.21 29.19 57.35
CA ALA A 36 -1.62 29.83 56.07
C ALA A 36 -0.31 30.14 55.28
N ASP A 37 -0.19 30.77 54.11
CA ASP A 37 -1.02 31.37 53.03
C ASP A 37 -0.02 31.50 51.82
N ARG A 38 -0.13 32.24 50.69
CA ARG A 38 -1.11 33.16 50.07
C ARG A 38 -0.92 32.97 48.53
N ARG A 39 -1.97 32.75 47.71
CA ARG A 39 -2.74 33.73 46.87
C ARG A 39 -1.88 34.53 45.87
N SER A 40 -2.35 34.95 44.70
CA SER A 40 -3.69 35.00 44.07
C SER A 40 -3.50 34.83 42.54
N ALA A 41 -4.31 34.18 41.71
CA ALA A 41 -5.77 33.99 41.62
C ALA A 41 -6.56 35.21 41.11
N ALA A 42 -7.10 35.10 39.89
CA ALA A 42 -8.28 35.76 39.32
C ALA A 42 -8.79 34.96 38.09
N GLN A 43 -10.10 34.96 37.84
CA GLN A 43 -10.76 34.33 36.66
C GLN A 43 -11.56 35.41 35.87
N PRO A 44 -12.65 35.10 35.13
CA PRO A 44 -12.64 34.92 33.68
C PRO A 44 -13.55 35.95 32.96
N ASP A 45 -13.81 35.76 31.66
CA ASP A 45 -15.00 36.34 31.01
C ASP A 45 -15.50 35.45 29.85
N GLU A 46 -16.77 35.62 29.46
CA GLU A 46 -17.44 34.87 28.38
C GLU A 46 -17.84 35.79 27.22
N ARG A 47 -17.82 35.29 25.96
CA ARG A 47 -18.90 35.47 24.94
C ARG A 47 -18.57 34.89 23.55
N GLN A 48 -19.41 33.94 23.15
CA GLN A 48 -20.23 33.93 21.92
C GLN A 48 -19.67 34.32 20.53
N ASP A 49 -20.00 33.41 19.59
CA ASP A 49 -20.53 33.62 18.23
C ASP A 49 -19.69 34.37 17.16
N ALA A 50 -19.15 33.59 16.22
CA ALA A 50 -19.47 33.72 14.78
C ALA A 50 -18.99 32.49 13.99
N ALA A 51 -19.54 32.26 12.79
CA ALA A 51 -19.20 31.13 11.92
C ALA A 51 -18.81 31.57 10.50
N ALA A 52 -18.34 30.58 9.72
CA ALA A 52 -18.27 30.51 8.26
C ALA A 52 -17.00 30.98 7.51
N SER A 53 -16.56 30.07 6.63
CA SER A 53 -15.98 30.28 5.30
C SER A 53 -14.60 30.96 5.14
N ALA A 54 -13.63 30.13 4.74
CA ALA A 54 -12.64 30.52 3.72
C ALA A 54 -12.29 29.29 2.88
N ALA A 55 -12.50 29.37 1.56
CA ALA A 55 -12.08 28.35 0.60
C ALA A 55 -11.26 29.00 -0.52
N SER A 56 -10.36 28.22 -1.12
CA SER A 56 -9.54 28.55 -2.30
C SER A 56 -8.50 29.68 -2.14
N ALA A 57 -7.23 29.29 -2.32
CA ALA A 57 -6.16 30.17 -2.79
C ALA A 57 -5.09 29.35 -3.53
N ALA A 58 -5.34 29.00 -4.80
CA ALA A 58 -4.30 28.45 -5.66
C ALA A 58 -3.27 29.56 -5.98
N SER A 59 -1.99 29.34 -5.64
CA SER A 59 -0.94 30.34 -5.82
C SER A 59 -0.41 30.36 -7.25
N ALA A 60 -0.62 31.46 -7.97
CA ALA A 60 -0.06 31.68 -9.30
C ALA A 60 1.36 32.27 -9.22
N ALA A 61 2.20 31.95 -10.21
CA ALA A 61 3.58 32.44 -10.27
C ALA A 61 3.66 33.98 -10.47
N PRO A 62 4.62 34.66 -9.83
CA PRO A 62 4.72 36.12 -9.90
C PRO A 62 5.48 36.61 -11.14
N GLN A 63 4.90 37.57 -11.87
CA GLN A 63 5.64 38.50 -12.73
C GLN A 63 5.00 39.89 -12.68
N SER A 64 5.80 40.92 -12.37
CA SER A 64 5.89 42.18 -13.15
C SER A 64 6.62 43.27 -12.37
N ALA A 65 7.60 43.89 -13.02
CA ALA A 65 7.93 45.30 -12.83
C ALA A 65 8.47 45.82 -14.18
N ALA A 66 7.84 46.84 -14.75
CA ALA A 66 8.10 47.29 -16.12
C ALA A 66 8.77 48.67 -16.19
N GLY A 67 9.51 48.91 -17.27
CA GLY A 67 10.07 50.22 -17.67
C GLY A 67 10.23 50.24 -19.20
N PRO A 68 9.69 51.24 -19.93
CA PRO A 68 9.45 51.11 -21.37
C PRO A 68 10.44 51.88 -22.26
N ASP A 69 10.51 51.51 -23.55
CA ASP A 69 10.12 52.36 -24.69
C ASP A 69 10.38 51.63 -26.05
N GLY A 70 9.87 52.17 -27.17
CA GLY A 70 10.58 51.98 -28.46
C GLY A 70 9.98 51.11 -29.58
N GLN A 71 8.66 51.00 -29.70
CA GLN A 71 7.86 51.14 -30.96
C GLN A 71 8.31 50.52 -32.33
N GLN A 72 7.30 50.08 -33.11
CA GLN A 72 7.25 49.75 -34.57
C GLN A 72 7.39 48.28 -35.05
N ASP A 73 6.23 47.76 -35.48
CA ASP A 73 5.95 46.67 -36.44
C ASP A 73 6.34 47.03 -37.91
N PRO A 74 6.27 46.13 -38.92
CA PRO A 74 6.14 44.66 -38.89
C PRO A 74 7.00 43.88 -39.93
N ALA A 75 6.82 42.54 -39.96
CA ALA A 75 6.70 41.67 -41.15
C ALA A 75 7.89 40.87 -41.77
N ALA A 76 7.53 39.65 -42.18
CA ALA A 76 7.94 38.91 -43.40
C ALA A 76 9.24 38.04 -43.46
N SER A 77 9.02 36.73 -43.27
CA SER A 77 9.35 35.63 -44.20
C SER A 77 10.81 35.18 -44.53
N ARG A 78 11.19 34.05 -43.90
CA ARG A 78 11.70 32.78 -44.53
C ARG A 78 13.15 32.73 -45.10
N PRO A 79 13.73 31.51 -45.28
CA PRO A 79 15.18 31.29 -45.11
C PRO A 79 15.98 31.05 -46.41
N GLY A 80 17.31 31.18 -46.32
CA GLY A 80 18.28 30.86 -47.38
C GLY A 80 19.15 29.63 -47.09
N ARG A 81 19.46 28.84 -48.14
CA ARG A 81 20.40 27.69 -48.11
C ARG A 81 21.78 28.09 -48.64
N ARG A 82 22.88 27.72 -47.97
CA ARG A 82 24.13 27.15 -48.56
C ARG A 82 25.24 26.99 -47.50
N GLY A 83 26.10 25.98 -47.67
CA GLY A 83 27.24 25.72 -46.78
C GLY A 83 27.90 24.35 -47.03
N VAL A 84 28.59 24.19 -48.16
CA VAL A 84 29.40 22.99 -48.49
C VAL A 84 30.84 23.45 -48.71
N LEU A 85 31.81 22.75 -48.11
CA LEU A 85 33.24 22.57 -48.47
C LEU A 85 33.83 21.66 -47.36
N ILE A 86 34.20 20.40 -47.58
CA ILE A 86 35.39 19.83 -48.28
C ILE A 86 36.69 19.91 -47.45
N GLY A 87 37.30 18.73 -47.23
CA GLY A 87 38.65 18.51 -46.67
C GLY A 87 38.70 17.19 -45.89
N GLY A 88 39.65 16.27 -46.08
CA GLY A 88 40.72 16.17 -47.08
C GLY A 88 41.26 14.72 -47.14
N ALA A 89 41.99 14.36 -48.20
CA ALA A 89 42.39 12.97 -48.46
C ALA A 89 43.86 12.66 -48.07
N ALA A 90 44.15 11.38 -47.82
CA ALA A 90 45.48 10.79 -47.85
C ALA A 90 45.46 9.54 -48.75
N ALA A 91 46.55 9.24 -49.45
CA ALA A 91 46.56 8.31 -50.59
C ALA A 91 47.81 7.40 -50.63
N GLY A 92 47.73 6.29 -51.38
CA GLY A 92 48.90 5.48 -51.72
C GLY A 92 48.59 4.19 -52.50
N GLY A 93 49.23 4.02 -53.67
CA GLY A 93 49.31 2.75 -54.40
C GLY A 93 48.41 2.63 -55.64
N ALA A 94 49.03 2.45 -56.82
CA ALA A 94 48.33 2.15 -58.08
C ALA A 94 49.21 1.31 -59.02
N VAL A 95 48.63 0.25 -59.61
CA VAL A 95 49.15 -0.47 -60.79
C VAL A 95 47.95 -0.87 -61.67
N LEU A 96 48.14 -0.97 -62.99
CA LEU A 96 47.08 -1.14 -63.99
C LEU A 96 46.54 -2.58 -64.09
N GLY A 97 45.27 -2.69 -64.51
CA GLY A 97 44.66 -3.94 -64.98
C GLY A 97 43.23 -3.72 -65.48
N ALA A 98 43.01 -3.68 -66.79
CA ALA A 98 41.68 -3.49 -67.37
C ALA A 98 40.97 -4.84 -67.59
N ALA A 99 39.89 -5.11 -66.85
CA ALA A 99 39.08 -6.32 -67.03
C ALA A 99 37.60 -6.13 -66.63
N ALA A 100 36.72 -6.78 -67.42
CA ALA A 100 35.35 -7.22 -67.11
C ALA A 100 34.32 -6.24 -66.52
N LEU A 101 33.27 -6.00 -67.32
CA LEU A 101 31.95 -5.53 -66.87
C LEU A 101 31.22 -6.61 -66.06
N ALA A 102 31.37 -6.65 -64.73
CA ALA A 102 30.47 -7.34 -63.81
C ALA A 102 30.69 -6.85 -62.36
N GLY A 103 29.63 -6.49 -61.63
CA GLY A 103 29.75 -6.22 -60.18
C GLY A 103 28.86 -5.13 -59.54
N ALA A 104 28.05 -4.40 -60.32
CA ALA A 104 27.22 -3.32 -59.77
C ALA A 104 26.17 -3.80 -58.75
N ASP A 105 25.64 -5.02 -58.91
CA ASP A 105 24.58 -5.57 -58.06
C ASP A 105 25.10 -6.21 -56.76
N ALA A 106 26.38 -6.60 -56.71
CA ALA A 106 26.98 -7.36 -55.60
C ALA A 106 27.16 -6.57 -54.28
N VAL A 107 26.80 -5.29 -54.26
CA VAL A 107 26.87 -4.40 -53.08
C VAL A 107 25.48 -4.16 -52.47
N ARG A 108 24.39 -4.50 -53.18
CA ARG A 108 23.02 -4.22 -52.69
C ARG A 108 22.54 -5.24 -51.65
N ASP A 109 22.99 -6.49 -51.76
CA ASP A 109 22.63 -7.60 -50.85
C ASP A 109 23.41 -7.63 -49.52
N ARG A 110 24.13 -6.54 -49.17
CA ARG A 110 24.84 -6.43 -47.87
C ARG A 110 24.34 -5.33 -46.94
N VAL A 111 23.34 -4.55 -47.37
CA VAL A 111 22.41 -3.92 -46.42
C VAL A 111 21.19 -4.82 -46.38
N GLY A 112 21.26 -5.86 -45.54
CA GLY A 112 20.06 -6.61 -45.17
C GLY A 112 19.08 -5.61 -44.57
N ALA A 113 17.93 -5.42 -45.21
CA ALA A 113 16.84 -4.68 -44.58
C ALA A 113 16.55 -5.35 -43.22
N PRO A 114 16.35 -4.59 -42.14
CA PRO A 114 16.09 -5.18 -40.83
C PRO A 114 14.88 -6.08 -40.96
N SER A 115 15.11 -7.40 -40.85
CA SER A 115 14.07 -8.40 -40.84
C SER A 115 13.10 -8.02 -39.73
N GLY A 116 11.83 -7.79 -40.09
CA GLY A 116 10.82 -7.28 -39.17
C GLY A 116 10.48 -8.29 -38.09
N GLY A 117 11.34 -8.38 -37.06
CA GLY A 117 10.91 -8.84 -35.76
C GLY A 117 9.87 -7.87 -35.24
N GLU A 118 8.78 -8.39 -34.69
CA GLU A 118 7.80 -7.58 -33.98
C GLU A 118 8.54 -6.79 -32.89
N ALA A 119 8.34 -5.47 -32.86
CA ALA A 119 8.78 -4.69 -31.72
C ALA A 119 8.11 -5.27 -30.47
N ALA A 120 8.88 -5.48 -29.41
CA ALA A 120 8.34 -6.02 -28.16
C ALA A 120 7.11 -5.19 -27.74
N PRO A 121 5.98 -5.85 -27.41
CA PRO A 121 4.71 -5.15 -27.24
C PRO A 121 4.84 -4.06 -26.18
N LEU A 122 4.35 -2.86 -26.51
CA LEU A 122 4.44 -1.71 -25.62
C LEU A 122 3.67 -2.02 -24.34
N MET A 123 4.31 -1.90 -23.18
CA MET A 123 3.70 -2.13 -21.86
C MET A 123 2.34 -1.41 -21.72
N GLY A 124 2.26 -0.18 -22.21
CA GLY A 124 1.06 0.65 -22.24
C GLY A 124 -0.17 0.01 -22.89
N ALA A 125 -0.01 -0.93 -23.83
CA ALA A 125 -1.11 -1.64 -24.49
C ALA A 125 -1.59 -2.90 -23.73
N THR A 126 -0.98 -3.22 -22.59
CA THR A 126 -1.34 -4.40 -21.80
C THR A 126 -2.58 -4.11 -20.96
N THR A 127 -3.58 -4.99 -21.01
CA THR A 127 -4.77 -4.94 -20.14
C THR A 127 -4.73 -6.07 -19.12
N ILE A 128 -5.39 -5.88 -17.97
CA ILE A 128 -5.66 -6.92 -16.98
C ILE A 128 -7.18 -7.11 -16.90
N PRO A 129 -7.73 -8.34 -16.93
CA PRO A 129 -9.16 -8.57 -16.76
C PRO A 129 -9.66 -7.99 -15.42
N PHE A 130 -10.75 -7.22 -15.49
CA PHE A 130 -11.43 -6.71 -14.30
C PHE A 130 -12.41 -7.73 -13.71
N HIS A 131 -13.13 -8.44 -14.56
CA HIS A 131 -14.06 -9.52 -14.19
C HIS A 131 -13.32 -10.84 -13.95
N GLY A 132 -13.73 -11.58 -12.92
CA GLY A 132 -13.10 -12.84 -12.49
C GLY A 132 -13.64 -13.33 -11.13
N GLU A 133 -13.16 -14.48 -10.67
CA GLU A 133 -13.47 -15.04 -9.33
C GLU A 133 -12.89 -14.17 -8.21
N HIS A 134 -11.67 -13.66 -8.42
CA HIS A 134 -10.96 -12.76 -7.53
C HIS A 134 -10.77 -11.39 -8.19
N GLN A 135 -10.69 -10.33 -7.39
CA GLN A 135 -10.36 -9.00 -7.92
C GLN A 135 -8.90 -8.92 -8.39
N ALA A 136 -8.68 -8.21 -9.50
CA ALA A 136 -7.35 -7.89 -10.00
C ALA A 136 -6.57 -6.98 -9.01
N GLY A 137 -5.24 -6.99 -9.10
CA GLY A 137 -4.35 -6.23 -8.22
C GLY A 137 -3.94 -6.95 -6.93
N ILE A 138 -4.30 -8.23 -6.78
CA ILE A 138 -3.90 -9.09 -5.66
C ILE A 138 -2.89 -10.14 -6.16
N GLU A 139 -3.34 -11.14 -6.92
CA GLU A 139 -2.47 -12.08 -7.66
C GLU A 139 -1.72 -11.41 -8.81
N THR A 140 -2.25 -10.29 -9.35
CA THR A 140 -1.60 -9.54 -10.42
C THR A 140 -0.24 -9.02 -9.96
N PRO A 141 0.86 -9.29 -10.72
CA PRO A 141 2.19 -8.78 -10.39
C PRO A 141 2.19 -7.28 -10.06
N PRO A 142 2.98 -6.82 -9.07
CA PRO A 142 3.06 -5.40 -8.72
C PRO A 142 3.37 -4.53 -9.94
N ALA A 143 2.47 -3.59 -10.24
CA ALA A 143 2.68 -2.60 -11.28
C ALA A 143 3.58 -1.46 -10.76
N ALA A 144 4.24 -0.72 -11.65
CA ALA A 144 5.27 0.25 -11.28
C ALA A 144 4.78 1.40 -10.37
N HIS A 145 3.48 1.74 -10.41
CA HIS A 145 2.87 2.78 -9.59
C HIS A 145 1.56 2.29 -8.95
N ALA A 146 1.27 2.79 -7.75
CA ALA A 146 -0.02 2.66 -7.10
C ALA A 146 -0.44 3.97 -6.44
N THR A 147 -1.74 4.21 -6.38
CA THR A 147 -2.36 5.18 -5.47
C THR A 147 -3.45 4.45 -4.70
N PHE A 148 -3.33 4.49 -3.37
CA PHE A 148 -4.34 4.00 -2.44
C PHE A 148 -5.21 5.19 -2.04
N VAL A 149 -6.51 5.10 -2.28
CA VAL A 149 -7.49 6.15 -2.01
C VAL A 149 -8.47 5.63 -0.97
N SER A 150 -8.59 6.34 0.15
CA SER A 150 -9.57 6.05 1.19
C SER A 150 -10.66 7.11 1.21
N LEU A 151 -11.90 6.66 1.34
CA LEU A 151 -13.11 7.46 1.22
C LEU A 151 -14.02 7.17 2.42
N ASP A 152 -14.60 8.21 3.00
CA ASP A 152 -15.62 8.11 4.05
C ASP A 152 -17.01 8.38 3.45
N LEU A 153 -18.03 7.61 3.82
CA LEU A 153 -19.37 7.76 3.25
C LEU A 153 -20.03 9.08 3.70
N ARG A 154 -20.85 9.66 2.83
CA ARG A 154 -21.66 10.85 3.17
C ARG A 154 -22.52 10.57 4.42
N PRO A 155 -22.61 11.50 5.38
CA PRO A 155 -23.45 11.33 6.56
C PRO A 155 -24.90 11.00 6.20
N GLY A 156 -25.39 9.84 6.65
CA GLY A 156 -26.74 9.35 6.36
C GLY A 156 -26.88 8.53 5.06
N ALA A 157 -25.79 8.15 4.39
CA ALA A 157 -25.83 7.21 3.27
C ALA A 157 -26.51 5.89 3.66
N VAL A 158 -27.43 5.42 2.81
CA VAL A 158 -28.16 4.15 3.00
C VAL A 158 -27.75 3.09 1.97
N ARG A 159 -28.23 1.87 2.14
CA ARG A 159 -27.92 0.71 1.28
C ARG A 159 -28.08 1.00 -0.22
N ASP A 160 -29.17 1.68 -0.59
CA ASP A 160 -29.45 2.04 -1.98
C ASP A 160 -28.48 3.09 -2.56
N ASP A 161 -27.80 3.87 -1.72
CA ASP A 161 -26.72 4.78 -2.15
C ASP A 161 -25.42 4.00 -2.33
N VAL A 162 -25.09 3.08 -1.41
CA VAL A 162 -23.90 2.22 -1.50
C VAL A 162 -23.95 1.34 -2.74
N ILE A 163 -25.08 0.69 -3.03
CA ILE A 163 -25.24 -0.15 -4.23
C ILE A 163 -25.15 0.69 -5.52
N ARG A 164 -25.69 1.90 -5.53
CA ARG A 164 -25.61 2.82 -6.68
C ARG A 164 -24.18 3.30 -6.92
N MET A 165 -23.47 3.65 -5.86
CA MET A 165 -22.05 4.03 -5.87
C MET A 165 -21.18 2.90 -6.43
N LEU A 166 -21.35 1.67 -5.93
CA LEU A 166 -20.55 0.52 -6.37
C LEU A 166 -20.84 0.09 -7.82
N ARG A 167 -22.07 0.27 -8.31
CA ARG A 167 -22.42 0.04 -9.72
C ARG A 167 -21.74 1.03 -10.66
N ILE A 168 -21.69 2.32 -10.29
CA ILE A 168 -20.94 3.35 -11.04
C ILE A 168 -19.44 3.02 -11.03
N LEU A 169 -18.89 2.75 -9.83
CA LEU A 169 -17.49 2.36 -9.64
C LEU A 169 -17.08 1.16 -10.52
N THR A 170 -17.96 0.15 -10.62
CA THR A 170 -17.72 -1.07 -11.40
C THR A 170 -17.65 -0.78 -12.90
N ASP A 171 -18.62 -0.04 -13.46
CA ASP A 171 -18.64 0.26 -14.90
C ASP A 171 -17.47 1.17 -15.31
N ASP A 172 -17.11 2.17 -14.50
CA ASP A 172 -15.92 2.99 -14.74
C ASP A 172 -14.63 2.17 -14.66
N ALA A 173 -14.48 1.33 -13.64
CA ALA A 173 -13.29 0.48 -13.50
C ALA A 173 -13.15 -0.51 -14.67
N ALA A 174 -14.25 -1.17 -15.09
CA ALA A 174 -14.29 -2.10 -16.22
C ALA A 174 -14.06 -1.41 -17.58
N ARG A 175 -14.28 -0.09 -17.69
CA ARG A 175 -13.89 0.71 -18.86
C ARG A 175 -12.41 0.99 -18.84
N LEU A 176 -11.92 1.58 -17.75
CA LEU A 176 -10.55 2.10 -17.61
C LEU A 176 -9.51 0.97 -17.73
N THR A 177 -9.68 -0.16 -17.04
CA THR A 177 -8.75 -1.32 -17.14
C THR A 177 -8.69 -1.94 -18.54
N ALA A 178 -9.75 -1.75 -19.34
CA ALA A 178 -9.89 -2.21 -20.71
C ALA A 178 -9.45 -1.17 -21.76
N GLY A 179 -8.81 -0.08 -21.34
CA GLY A 179 -8.28 0.95 -22.25
C GLY A 179 -9.35 1.86 -22.85
N ARG A 180 -10.42 2.16 -22.08
CA ARG A 180 -11.59 2.94 -22.53
C ARG A 180 -11.93 4.00 -21.50
N GLY A 181 -12.30 5.20 -21.96
CA GLY A 181 -12.80 6.26 -21.09
C GLY A 181 -14.03 5.82 -20.29
N ALA A 182 -14.13 6.35 -19.07
CA ALA A 182 -15.24 6.13 -18.14
C ALA A 182 -16.57 6.77 -18.65
N LEU A 183 -17.69 6.59 -17.95
CA LEU A 183 -18.91 7.30 -18.35
C LEU A 183 -18.78 8.81 -18.08
N ALA A 184 -19.30 9.61 -19.02
CA ALA A 184 -19.14 11.07 -19.03
C ALA A 184 -17.68 11.54 -18.84
N ASP A 185 -16.70 10.73 -19.30
CA ASP A 185 -15.31 11.14 -19.41
C ASP A 185 -15.17 12.38 -20.32
N THR A 186 -14.33 13.29 -19.88
CA THR A 186 -14.07 14.58 -20.51
C THR A 186 -12.71 14.62 -21.21
N GLU A 187 -11.84 13.66 -20.89
CA GLU A 187 -10.49 13.52 -21.42
C GLU A 187 -10.20 12.03 -21.78
N PRO A 188 -11.08 11.34 -22.55
CA PRO A 188 -11.03 9.89 -22.76
C PRO A 188 -9.76 9.39 -23.47
N GLU A 189 -9.02 10.27 -24.15
CA GLU A 189 -7.71 9.97 -24.73
C GLU A 189 -6.68 9.57 -23.66
N LEU A 190 -6.88 9.96 -22.39
CA LEU A 190 -6.05 9.55 -21.27
C LEU A 190 -6.31 8.10 -20.80
N ALA A 191 -7.38 7.45 -21.31
CA ALA A 191 -7.67 6.06 -21.03
C ALA A 191 -7.19 5.09 -22.13
N GLU A 192 -6.75 5.57 -23.31
CA GLU A 192 -6.33 4.72 -24.43
C GLU A 192 -5.08 3.85 -24.12
N VAL A 193 -4.35 4.19 -23.06
CA VAL A 193 -3.14 3.49 -22.60
C VAL A 193 -3.45 2.77 -21.28
N PRO A 194 -3.97 1.53 -21.29
CA PRO A 194 -4.33 0.83 -20.06
C PRO A 194 -3.14 0.46 -19.16
N ALA A 195 -1.91 0.33 -19.69
CA ALA A 195 -0.67 0.15 -18.90
C ALA A 195 -0.73 -0.91 -17.76
N SER A 196 -1.41 -2.03 -17.95
CA SER A 196 -1.70 -3.05 -16.92
C SER A 196 -2.47 -2.52 -15.70
N LEU A 197 -3.37 -1.56 -15.89
CA LEU A 197 -4.21 -0.97 -14.84
C LEU A 197 -5.05 -2.04 -14.13
N THR A 198 -4.99 -2.02 -12.81
CA THR A 198 -5.88 -2.76 -11.90
C THR A 198 -6.51 -1.79 -10.91
N ILE A 199 -7.81 -1.96 -10.65
CA ILE A 199 -8.56 -1.23 -9.62
C ILE A 199 -9.12 -2.27 -8.66
N THR A 200 -8.56 -2.35 -7.46
CA THR A 200 -9.05 -3.25 -6.39
C THR A 200 -9.88 -2.43 -5.40
N VAL A 201 -11.06 -2.92 -5.04
CA VAL A 201 -12.02 -2.24 -4.16
C VAL A 201 -12.08 -2.95 -2.81
N GLY A 202 -12.02 -2.20 -1.71
CA GLY A 202 -12.13 -2.72 -0.34
C GLY A 202 -13.15 -1.98 0.50
N PHE A 203 -13.85 -2.67 1.38
CA PHE A 203 -14.90 -2.13 2.24
C PHE A 203 -14.44 -2.01 3.69
N GLY A 204 -14.66 -0.85 4.27
CA GLY A 204 -14.50 -0.61 5.71
C GLY A 204 -15.78 -0.95 6.49
N PRO A 205 -15.71 -0.94 7.83
CA PRO A 205 -16.80 -1.39 8.69
C PRO A 205 -18.07 -0.54 8.60
N ALA A 206 -18.01 0.76 8.26
CA ALA A 206 -19.23 1.56 8.14
C ALA A 206 -19.94 1.39 6.79
N LEU A 207 -19.23 1.09 5.69
CA LEU A 207 -19.87 0.75 4.41
C LEU A 207 -20.69 -0.54 4.51
N VAL A 208 -20.11 -1.59 5.08
CA VAL A 208 -20.81 -2.87 5.30
C VAL A 208 -22.05 -2.66 6.19
N ARG A 209 -21.96 -1.79 7.20
CA ARG A 209 -23.08 -1.41 8.07
C ARG A 209 -24.15 -0.58 7.35
N ALA A 210 -23.75 0.39 6.52
CA ALA A 210 -24.65 1.23 5.71
C ALA A 210 -25.38 0.41 4.63
N ALA A 211 -24.76 -0.66 4.14
CA ALA A 211 -25.37 -1.65 3.26
C ALA A 211 -26.28 -2.67 3.98
N GLU A 212 -26.54 -2.49 5.28
CA GLU A 212 -27.37 -3.36 6.14
C GLU A 212 -26.85 -4.81 6.19
N ARG A 213 -25.54 -5.00 6.32
CA ARG A 213 -24.89 -6.31 6.46
C ARG A 213 -24.12 -6.41 7.78
N GLU A 214 -23.92 -7.65 8.24
CA GLU A 214 -23.13 -7.93 9.43
C GLU A 214 -21.65 -7.64 9.15
N VAL A 215 -21.01 -6.85 10.03
CA VAL A 215 -19.59 -6.51 9.93
C VAL A 215 -18.79 -7.66 10.57
N PRO A 216 -17.92 -8.37 9.84
CA PRO A 216 -17.11 -9.43 10.43
C PRO A 216 -16.22 -8.93 11.56
N THR A 217 -15.98 -9.74 12.59
CA THR A 217 -15.16 -9.37 13.75
C THR A 217 -13.70 -9.07 13.41
N TRP A 218 -13.20 -9.55 12.27
CA TRP A 218 -11.88 -9.22 11.74
C TRP A 218 -11.85 -7.89 10.96
N LEU A 219 -13.01 -7.34 10.55
CA LEU A 219 -13.13 -6.07 9.84
C LEU A 219 -13.25 -4.91 10.84
N ALA A 220 -12.16 -4.69 11.57
CA ALA A 220 -12.03 -3.66 12.59
C ALA A 220 -10.61 -3.06 12.55
N PRO A 221 -10.39 -1.87 13.12
CA PRO A 221 -9.04 -1.36 13.37
C PRO A 221 -8.20 -2.39 14.13
N LEU A 222 -6.91 -2.46 13.82
CA LEU A 222 -5.99 -3.37 14.49
C LEU A 222 -5.89 -3.06 15.99
N PRO A 223 -5.53 -4.05 16.84
CA PRO A 223 -5.07 -3.77 18.20
C PRO A 223 -3.90 -2.78 18.16
N ALA A 224 -3.81 -1.89 19.15
CA ALA A 224 -2.68 -0.99 19.27
C ALA A 224 -1.39 -1.75 19.62
N PHE A 225 -0.27 -1.31 19.03
CA PHE A 225 1.09 -1.82 19.24
C PHE A 225 1.96 -0.74 19.91
N GLY A 226 2.95 -1.13 20.71
CA GLY A 226 3.89 -0.19 21.36
C GLY A 226 4.68 0.69 20.38
N ILE A 227 4.96 0.18 19.17
CA ILE A 227 5.60 0.92 18.08
C ILE A 227 4.70 1.94 17.37
N ASP A 228 3.37 1.91 17.55
CA ASP A 228 2.44 2.76 16.78
C ASP A 228 2.61 4.25 17.08
N ARG A 229 2.73 5.08 16.04
CA ARG A 229 2.67 6.55 16.10
C ARG A 229 1.63 7.07 15.11
N LEU A 230 0.46 6.44 15.14
CA LEU A 230 -0.59 6.58 14.13
C LEU A 230 -1.19 7.99 14.06
N GLU A 231 -1.17 8.57 12.88
CA GLU A 231 -1.87 9.80 12.52
C GLU A 231 -3.30 9.45 12.07
N PRO A 232 -4.37 9.98 12.70
CA PRO A 232 -5.75 9.65 12.33
C PRO A 232 -6.11 9.98 10.87
N THR A 233 -5.41 10.97 10.29
CA THR A 233 -5.46 11.36 8.87
C THR A 233 -4.95 10.31 7.90
N LEU A 234 -4.18 9.31 8.36
CA LEU A 234 -3.57 8.24 7.57
C LEU A 234 -4.10 6.85 7.96
N CYS A 235 -5.15 6.81 8.78
CA CYS A 235 -5.79 5.59 9.28
C CYS A 235 -7.22 5.44 8.76
N ASP A 236 -7.74 4.21 8.77
CA ASP A 236 -9.15 3.85 8.51
C ASP A 236 -9.75 4.33 7.15
N GLY A 237 -11.06 4.12 7.00
CA GLY A 237 -11.87 4.50 5.84
C GLY A 237 -13.11 3.59 5.69
N ASP A 238 -14.09 4.03 4.90
CA ASP A 238 -15.28 3.24 4.57
C ASP A 238 -15.18 2.53 3.22
N LEU A 239 -14.46 3.12 2.26
CA LEU A 239 -14.20 2.54 0.93
C LEU A 239 -12.73 2.79 0.55
N LEU A 240 -12.02 1.72 0.23
CA LEU A 240 -10.68 1.72 -0.35
C LEU A 240 -10.75 1.51 -1.86
N LEU A 241 -9.93 2.27 -2.59
CA LEU A 241 -9.53 1.97 -3.96
C LEU A 241 -7.99 1.81 -4.01
N GLN A 242 -7.50 0.63 -4.36
CA GLN A 242 -6.12 0.43 -4.80
C GLN A 242 -6.10 0.56 -6.32
N VAL A 243 -5.60 1.69 -6.84
CA VAL A 243 -5.44 1.93 -8.28
C VAL A 243 -3.97 1.75 -8.62
N SER A 244 -3.61 0.79 -9.49
CA SER A 244 -2.21 0.48 -9.82
C SER A 244 -2.01 0.28 -11.32
N ALA A 245 -0.96 0.86 -11.90
CA ALA A 245 -0.60 0.69 -13.31
C ALA A 245 0.93 0.83 -13.53
N GLY A 246 1.39 0.50 -14.73
CA GLY A 246 2.81 0.51 -15.11
C GLY A 246 3.41 1.89 -15.37
N GLU A 247 2.60 2.96 -15.39
CA GLU A 247 3.04 4.36 -15.50
C GLU A 247 2.02 5.30 -14.81
N PRO A 248 2.42 6.53 -14.39
CA PRO A 248 1.63 7.34 -13.47
C PRO A 248 0.47 8.15 -14.10
N HIS A 249 0.45 8.43 -15.41
CA HIS A 249 -0.66 9.17 -16.04
C HIS A 249 -1.97 8.35 -15.98
N THR A 250 -1.89 7.06 -16.29
CA THR A 250 -2.98 6.08 -16.20
C THR A 250 -3.56 6.05 -14.79
N VAL A 251 -2.70 5.97 -13.76
CA VAL A 251 -3.13 6.00 -12.36
C VAL A 251 -3.80 7.34 -12.02
N ALA A 252 -3.20 8.46 -12.41
CA ALA A 252 -3.75 9.79 -12.12
C ALA A 252 -5.11 10.03 -12.79
N HIS A 253 -5.29 9.62 -14.05
CA HIS A 253 -6.55 9.71 -14.77
C HIS A 253 -7.62 8.78 -14.18
N ALA A 254 -7.28 7.52 -13.91
CA ALA A 254 -8.22 6.57 -13.28
C ALA A 254 -8.66 7.05 -11.89
N VAL A 255 -7.72 7.47 -11.02
CA VAL A 255 -8.05 8.08 -9.72
C VAL A 255 -8.92 9.33 -9.91
N ARG A 256 -8.62 10.19 -10.90
CA ARG A 256 -9.37 11.41 -11.18
C ARG A 256 -10.81 11.12 -11.59
N MET A 257 -11.06 10.09 -12.40
CA MET A 257 -12.40 9.68 -12.84
C MET A 257 -13.19 8.98 -11.74
N LEU A 258 -12.59 8.03 -11.01
CA LEU A 258 -13.26 7.39 -9.87
C LEU A 258 -13.64 8.43 -8.79
N LEU A 259 -12.72 9.33 -8.42
CA LEU A 259 -13.02 10.44 -7.50
C LEU A 259 -13.98 11.48 -8.08
N LYS A 260 -14.09 11.61 -9.42
CA LYS A 260 -15.11 12.44 -10.07
C LYS A 260 -16.47 11.87 -9.65
N ASP A 261 -16.78 10.63 -9.98
CA ASP A 261 -18.18 10.19 -9.91
C ASP A 261 -18.60 9.62 -8.54
N LEU A 262 -17.65 9.26 -7.68
CA LEU A 262 -17.90 8.95 -6.27
C LEU A 262 -18.22 10.20 -5.40
N ARG A 263 -17.91 11.42 -5.86
CA ARG A 263 -18.01 12.67 -5.06
C ARG A 263 -19.38 12.95 -4.42
N ALA A 264 -20.44 12.38 -4.99
CA ALA A 264 -21.81 12.51 -4.51
C ALA A 264 -22.13 11.56 -3.34
N PHE A 265 -21.38 10.48 -3.18
CA PHE A 265 -21.63 9.38 -2.24
C PHE A 265 -20.64 9.34 -1.08
N ALA A 266 -19.42 9.83 -1.29
CA ALA A 266 -18.34 9.84 -0.31
C ALA A 266 -17.51 11.14 -0.36
N ASP A 267 -16.75 11.39 0.71
CA ASP A 267 -15.71 12.41 0.78
C ASP A 267 -14.32 11.75 0.81
N LEU A 268 -13.31 12.46 0.29
CA LEU A 268 -11.93 11.98 0.30
C LEU A 268 -11.33 12.06 1.71
N ARG A 269 -10.95 10.90 2.26
CA ARG A 269 -10.31 10.78 3.56
C ARG A 269 -8.78 10.94 3.46
N TRP A 270 -8.14 10.11 2.64
CA TRP A 270 -6.71 10.21 2.35
C TRP A 270 -6.33 9.60 1.00
N THR A 271 -5.20 10.05 0.45
CA THR A 271 -4.51 9.42 -0.68
C THR A 271 -3.08 9.10 -0.28
N GLN A 272 -2.60 7.90 -0.61
CA GLN A 272 -1.20 7.52 -0.44
C GLN A 272 -0.66 7.03 -1.79
N GLN A 273 0.37 7.72 -2.30
CA GLN A 273 1.00 7.38 -3.57
C GLN A 273 2.26 6.56 -3.32
N GLY A 274 2.49 5.54 -4.13
CA GLY A 274 3.65 4.67 -4.00
C GLY A 274 4.14 4.13 -5.34
N PHE A 275 5.39 3.68 -5.35
CA PHE A 275 6.10 3.23 -6.54
C PHE A 275 6.91 1.95 -6.31
N HIS A 276 7.21 1.31 -7.44
CA HIS A 276 8.15 0.22 -7.64
C HIS A 276 9.22 0.69 -8.64
N GLN A 277 10.09 -0.21 -9.09
CA GLN A 277 10.95 0.06 -10.24
C GLN A 277 10.10 0.14 -11.52
N ALA A 278 10.49 1.01 -12.45
CA ALA A 278 9.80 1.17 -13.72
C ALA A 278 9.84 -0.13 -14.55
N HIS A 279 8.81 -0.35 -15.37
CA HIS A 279 8.72 -1.54 -16.22
C HIS A 279 9.96 -1.66 -17.13
N GLY A 280 10.60 -2.83 -17.14
CA GLY A 280 11.79 -3.11 -17.93
C GLY A 280 13.11 -2.63 -17.33
N SER A 281 13.12 -1.95 -16.17
CA SER A 281 14.37 -1.63 -15.44
C SER A 281 15.07 -2.87 -14.88
N VAL A 282 14.33 -3.95 -14.60
CA VAL A 282 14.83 -5.27 -14.20
C VAL A 282 14.10 -6.39 -14.95
N LYS A 283 14.59 -7.62 -14.83
CA LYS A 283 13.94 -8.80 -15.43
C LYS A 283 12.60 -9.07 -14.74
N PRO A 284 11.57 -9.56 -15.46
CA PRO A 284 10.36 -10.10 -14.82
C PRO A 284 10.72 -11.16 -13.77
N GLY A 285 10.02 -11.15 -12.62
CA GLY A 285 10.28 -12.04 -11.50
C GLY A 285 11.49 -11.67 -10.63
N THR A 286 12.17 -10.54 -10.88
CA THR A 286 13.17 -10.02 -9.93
C THR A 286 12.46 -9.47 -8.69
N THR A 287 12.84 -9.96 -7.51
CA THR A 287 12.36 -9.42 -6.22
C THR A 287 12.67 -7.93 -6.10
N MET A 288 11.71 -7.14 -5.60
CA MET A 288 11.87 -5.68 -5.49
C MET A 288 12.92 -5.28 -4.44
N ARG A 289 13.27 -4.00 -4.43
CA ARG A 289 13.99 -3.39 -3.31
C ARG A 289 13.19 -2.24 -2.72
N ASN A 290 13.23 -2.12 -1.39
CA ASN A 290 12.68 -0.98 -0.66
C ASN A 290 13.74 0.11 -0.46
N LEU A 291 13.36 1.25 0.15
CA LEU A 291 14.24 2.43 0.25
C LEU A 291 15.38 2.29 1.27
N PHE A 292 15.34 1.32 2.18
CA PHE A 292 16.53 0.89 2.94
C PHE A 292 17.55 0.10 2.08
N GLY A 293 17.24 -0.15 0.81
CA GLY A 293 18.06 -0.92 -0.13
C GLY A 293 17.92 -2.43 0.00
N GLN A 294 17.06 -2.91 0.90
CA GLN A 294 16.84 -4.33 1.20
C GLN A 294 16.14 -5.03 0.02
N VAL A 295 16.42 -6.31 -0.18
CA VAL A 295 15.63 -7.17 -1.09
C VAL A 295 14.34 -7.56 -0.36
N ASP A 296 13.19 -7.24 -0.94
CA ASP A 296 11.89 -7.33 -0.28
C ASP A 296 10.88 -8.08 -1.16
N GLY A 297 10.35 -9.20 -0.65
CA GLY A 297 9.40 -10.07 -1.39
C GLY A 297 9.82 -11.54 -1.47
N THR A 298 11.10 -11.87 -1.21
CA THR A 298 11.72 -13.20 -1.35
C THR A 298 10.89 -14.36 -0.78
N VAL A 299 10.29 -14.14 0.39
CA VAL A 299 9.34 -15.08 1.02
C VAL A 299 7.97 -14.42 0.93
N ASN A 300 7.17 -14.90 0.00
CA ASN A 300 5.76 -14.60 -0.23
C ASN A 300 5.11 -15.86 -0.84
N PRO A 301 3.83 -16.15 -0.54
CA PRO A 301 3.07 -17.19 -1.25
C PRO A 301 3.04 -16.90 -2.76
N GLN A 302 3.12 -17.94 -3.60
CA GLN A 302 3.10 -17.80 -5.06
C GLN A 302 1.72 -18.16 -5.66
N PRO A 303 1.14 -17.32 -6.53
CA PRO A 303 -0.13 -17.62 -7.20
C PRO A 303 -0.08 -18.99 -7.91
N GLY A 304 -1.14 -19.78 -7.75
CA GLY A 304 -1.24 -21.15 -8.27
C GLY A 304 -0.74 -22.26 -7.34
N GLU A 305 -0.09 -21.93 -6.21
CA GLU A 305 0.13 -22.90 -5.12
C GLU A 305 -1.12 -23.06 -4.23
N GLU A 306 -1.39 -24.27 -3.71
CA GLU A 306 -2.49 -24.48 -2.76
C GLU A 306 -2.26 -23.72 -1.44
N SER A 307 -0.98 -23.51 -1.08
CA SER A 307 -0.53 -22.64 0.02
C SER A 307 -1.06 -21.21 -0.11
N PHE A 308 -1.09 -20.67 -1.33
CA PHE A 308 -1.56 -19.31 -1.63
C PHE A 308 -3.06 -19.21 -1.39
N ARG A 309 -3.83 -20.20 -1.86
CA ARG A 309 -5.29 -20.23 -1.74
C ARG A 309 -5.72 -20.16 -0.27
N HIS A 310 -5.12 -21.00 0.58
CA HIS A 310 -5.37 -20.96 2.03
C HIS A 310 -4.80 -19.72 2.72
N THR A 311 -3.72 -19.12 2.21
CA THR A 311 -3.13 -17.91 2.81
C THR A 311 -3.97 -16.67 2.51
N VAL A 312 -4.47 -16.51 1.29
CA VAL A 312 -5.02 -15.26 0.77
C VAL A 312 -6.55 -15.27 0.73
N TRP A 313 -7.16 -16.34 0.22
CA TRP A 313 -8.60 -16.33 -0.09
C TRP A 313 -9.45 -16.83 1.08
N ILE A 314 -10.48 -16.05 1.42
CA ILE A 314 -11.51 -16.44 2.38
C ILE A 314 -12.28 -17.63 1.77
N PRO A 315 -12.43 -18.77 2.48
CA PRO A 315 -13.00 -19.98 1.89
C PRO A 315 -14.55 -19.98 1.85
N ASP A 316 -15.20 -19.36 2.84
CA ASP A 316 -16.61 -19.59 3.15
C ASP A 316 -17.39 -18.29 3.47
N GLY A 317 -18.71 -18.36 3.33
CA GLY A 317 -19.64 -17.26 3.64
C GLY A 317 -19.72 -16.17 2.56
N PRO A 318 -20.34 -15.01 2.86
CA PRO A 318 -20.56 -13.93 1.87
C PRO A 318 -19.28 -13.35 1.27
N TRP A 319 -18.15 -13.51 1.96
CA TRP A 319 -16.83 -13.04 1.55
C TRP A 319 -15.99 -14.10 0.83
N ALA A 320 -16.53 -15.29 0.56
CA ALA A 320 -15.80 -16.37 -0.11
C ALA A 320 -15.22 -15.92 -1.47
N GLY A 321 -13.97 -16.28 -1.75
CA GLY A 321 -13.22 -15.79 -2.92
C GLY A 321 -12.73 -14.34 -2.81
N GLY A 322 -13.10 -13.61 -1.76
CA GLY A 322 -12.50 -12.36 -1.34
C GLY A 322 -11.30 -12.58 -0.39
N THR A 323 -10.72 -11.49 0.10
CA THR A 323 -9.60 -11.50 1.07
C THR A 323 -9.80 -10.37 2.08
N SER A 324 -9.12 -10.42 3.23
CA SER A 324 -8.90 -9.20 4.01
C SER A 324 -7.64 -8.48 3.52
N MET A 325 -7.60 -7.16 3.65
CA MET A 325 -6.43 -6.32 3.40
C MET A 325 -6.08 -5.52 4.64
N VAL A 326 -4.80 -5.55 5.02
CA VAL A 326 -4.21 -4.64 6.00
C VAL A 326 -3.29 -3.67 5.25
N LEU A 327 -3.49 -2.38 5.43
CA LEU A 327 -2.57 -1.32 4.97
C LEU A 327 -1.92 -0.67 6.18
N ARG A 328 -0.59 -0.61 6.18
CA ARG A 328 0.23 0.06 7.19
C ARG A 328 1.17 1.03 6.48
N ARG A 329 1.05 2.33 6.77
CA ARG A 329 2.02 3.32 6.32
C ARG A 329 3.15 3.35 7.34
N ILE A 330 4.35 2.95 6.91
CA ILE A 330 5.51 2.78 7.78
C ILE A 330 6.60 3.75 7.29
N ALA A 331 6.87 4.77 8.09
CA ALA A 331 7.98 5.69 7.86
C ALA A 331 9.32 4.97 8.08
N MET A 332 10.30 5.27 7.24
CA MET A 332 11.68 4.81 7.36
C MET A 332 12.56 5.97 7.80
N ASP A 333 13.18 5.84 8.97
CA ASP A 333 14.25 6.74 9.40
C ASP A 333 15.52 6.39 8.61
N LEU A 334 15.61 6.94 7.40
CA LEU A 334 16.77 6.78 6.52
C LEU A 334 18.01 7.44 7.12
N ASP A 335 17.83 8.54 7.85
CA ASP A 335 18.89 9.38 8.38
C ASP A 335 19.68 8.62 9.47
N THR A 336 19.01 7.95 10.43
CA THR A 336 19.70 7.09 11.43
C THR A 336 19.95 5.65 10.95
N TRP A 337 19.27 5.19 9.88
CA TRP A 337 19.65 3.95 9.19
C TRP A 337 21.02 4.11 8.50
N ASP A 338 21.35 5.31 8.01
CA ASP A 338 22.62 5.53 7.34
C ASP A 338 23.84 5.62 8.27
N GLU A 339 23.63 5.91 9.56
CA GLU A 339 24.67 5.78 10.59
C GLU A 339 25.05 4.31 10.88
N LEU A 340 24.16 3.35 10.60
CA LEU A 340 24.41 1.93 10.89
C LEU A 340 25.35 1.29 9.86
N ASP A 341 26.27 0.44 10.33
CA ASP A 341 27.16 -0.31 9.44
C ASP A 341 26.42 -1.44 8.69
N ARG A 342 26.98 -1.91 7.57
CA ARG A 342 26.35 -2.96 6.77
C ARG A 342 26.10 -4.26 7.56
N PRO A 343 27.05 -4.78 8.36
CA PRO A 343 26.79 -5.89 9.29
C PRO A 343 25.58 -5.65 10.20
N GLY A 344 25.45 -4.48 10.83
CA GLY A 344 24.30 -4.13 11.67
C GLY A 344 22.98 -4.15 10.90
N ARG A 345 22.94 -3.54 9.70
CA ARG A 345 21.77 -3.54 8.81
C ARG A 345 21.36 -4.96 8.41
N GLU A 346 22.34 -5.81 8.07
CA GLU A 346 22.09 -7.20 7.68
C GLU A 346 21.69 -8.10 8.88
N LEU A 347 22.20 -7.83 10.09
CA LEU A 347 21.79 -8.50 11.34
C LEU A 347 20.38 -8.10 11.79
N ALA A 348 19.97 -6.85 11.60
CA ALA A 348 18.61 -6.39 11.90
C ALA A 348 17.56 -7.12 11.04
N ILE A 349 17.87 -7.40 9.77
CA ILE A 349 16.96 -8.12 8.86
C ILE A 349 17.11 -9.65 8.96
N GLY A 350 18.33 -10.14 9.17
CA GLY A 350 18.70 -11.55 9.06
C GLY A 350 19.10 -11.99 7.62
N ARG A 351 19.04 -11.07 6.65
CA ARG A 351 19.40 -11.27 5.23
C ARG A 351 20.44 -10.26 4.76
N ARG A 352 21.25 -10.67 3.78
CA ARG A 352 22.28 -9.88 3.13
C ARG A 352 21.67 -8.80 2.26
N LEU A 353 22.20 -7.57 2.31
CA LEU A 353 21.69 -6.46 1.52
C LEU A 353 22.12 -6.55 0.04
N ASP A 354 23.19 -7.25 -0.30
CA ASP A 354 23.66 -7.39 -1.69
C ASP A 354 22.82 -8.39 -2.51
N THR A 355 22.59 -9.57 -1.94
CA THR A 355 22.07 -10.78 -2.59
C THR A 355 20.67 -11.19 -2.10
N GLY A 356 20.18 -10.58 -1.02
CA GLY A 356 18.95 -10.98 -0.35
C GLY A 356 19.03 -12.34 0.36
N ALA A 357 20.15 -13.06 0.28
CA ALA A 357 20.35 -14.36 0.91
C ALA A 357 20.22 -14.30 2.45
N PRO A 358 19.78 -15.36 3.14
CA PRO A 358 19.89 -15.42 4.60
C PRO A 358 21.37 -15.32 5.02
N LEU A 359 21.65 -14.76 6.21
CA LEU A 359 23.03 -14.68 6.73
C LEU A 359 23.75 -16.04 6.76
N THR A 360 22.98 -17.12 6.91
CA THR A 360 23.46 -18.50 6.93
C THR A 360 23.65 -19.15 5.55
N GLY A 361 23.23 -18.49 4.45
CA GLY A 361 23.32 -18.97 3.06
C GLY A 361 24.04 -18.00 2.10
N THR A 362 23.83 -18.19 0.80
CA THR A 362 24.54 -17.52 -0.31
C THR A 362 23.65 -17.00 -1.45
N ALA A 363 22.45 -17.57 -1.66
CA ALA A 363 21.47 -17.13 -2.66
C ALA A 363 20.15 -16.67 -2.02
N GLU A 364 19.38 -15.83 -2.74
CA GLU A 364 18.16 -15.19 -2.22
C GLU A 364 17.15 -16.21 -1.63
N HIS A 365 16.88 -17.28 -2.38
CA HIS A 365 15.93 -18.33 -2.01
C HIS A 365 16.55 -19.51 -1.24
N ASP A 366 17.78 -19.37 -0.70
CA ASP A 366 18.27 -20.36 0.26
C ASP A 366 17.37 -20.36 1.51
N GLU A 367 17.01 -21.55 2.00
CA GLU A 367 16.22 -21.67 3.23
C GLU A 367 17.08 -21.26 4.44
N PRO A 368 16.59 -20.39 5.35
CA PRO A 368 17.40 -19.89 6.45
C PRO A 368 17.56 -20.94 7.55
N ASP A 369 18.81 -21.29 7.84
CA ASP A 369 19.17 -22.06 9.02
C ASP A 369 19.13 -21.13 10.25
N PHE A 370 18.19 -21.38 11.17
CA PHE A 370 17.97 -20.59 12.40
C PHE A 370 18.70 -21.15 13.64
N ASP A 371 19.18 -22.39 13.58
CA ASP A 371 19.90 -23.06 14.68
C ASP A 371 21.42 -22.86 14.58
N LYS A 372 21.92 -22.60 13.37
CA LYS A 372 23.33 -22.36 13.09
C LYS A 372 23.91 -21.18 13.85
N LEU A 373 24.95 -21.46 14.61
CA LEU A 373 25.72 -20.48 15.39
C LEU A 373 26.83 -19.85 14.55
N GLY A 374 27.15 -18.60 14.85
CA GLY A 374 28.32 -17.89 14.34
C GLY A 374 29.62 -18.26 15.10
N PRO A 375 30.79 -17.75 14.65
CA PRO A 375 32.09 -18.08 15.26
C PRO A 375 32.26 -17.68 16.75
N ASN A 376 31.35 -16.86 17.27
CA ASN A 376 31.28 -16.40 18.65
C ASN A 376 30.29 -17.20 19.52
N GLY A 377 29.58 -18.19 18.96
CA GLY A 377 28.62 -19.04 19.67
C GLY A 377 27.20 -18.47 19.78
N PHE A 378 26.93 -17.27 19.26
CA PHE A 378 25.56 -16.73 19.15
C PHE A 378 24.89 -17.17 17.84
N ALA A 379 23.55 -17.12 17.77
CA ALA A 379 22.81 -17.46 16.55
C ALA A 379 23.23 -16.58 15.36
N ALA A 380 23.50 -17.19 14.19
CA ALA A 380 23.93 -16.48 12.99
C ALA A 380 22.79 -15.70 12.31
N ILE A 381 21.53 -16.06 12.61
CA ILE A 381 20.34 -15.22 12.41
C ILE A 381 19.81 -14.89 13.82
N PRO A 382 20.06 -13.67 14.33
CA PRO A 382 19.72 -13.32 15.72
C PRO A 382 18.23 -13.43 16.04
N GLU A 383 17.91 -13.70 17.29
CA GLU A 383 16.54 -13.75 17.83
C GLU A 383 15.74 -12.47 17.52
N PHE A 384 16.39 -11.30 17.56
CA PHE A 384 15.77 -10.00 17.28
C PHE A 384 15.62 -9.66 15.79
N SER A 385 16.06 -10.53 14.86
CA SER A 385 16.07 -10.19 13.44
C SER A 385 14.68 -10.28 12.81
N HIS A 386 14.32 -9.28 11.98
CA HIS A 386 13.00 -9.12 11.38
C HIS A 386 12.47 -10.42 10.76
N MET A 387 13.28 -11.10 9.93
CA MET A 387 12.85 -12.32 9.26
C MET A 387 12.51 -13.48 10.23
N ARG A 388 13.21 -13.56 11.36
CA ARG A 388 13.03 -14.63 12.36
C ARG A 388 11.77 -14.38 13.18
N ARG A 389 11.56 -13.13 13.59
CA ARG A 389 10.38 -12.65 14.33
C ARG A 389 9.11 -12.71 13.49
N ALA A 390 9.18 -12.30 12.21
CA ALA A 390 8.09 -12.39 11.25
C ALA A 390 7.67 -13.86 11.00
N ARG A 391 8.61 -14.73 10.61
CA ARG A 391 8.38 -16.18 10.41
C ARG A 391 7.95 -16.86 11.72
N GLY A 392 8.35 -16.30 12.87
CA GLY A 392 7.87 -16.70 14.20
C GLY A 392 8.40 -18.04 14.67
N VAL A 393 9.60 -18.45 14.22
CA VAL A 393 10.15 -19.80 14.48
C VAL A 393 10.32 -20.11 15.97
N ASP A 394 10.53 -19.09 16.79
CA ASP A 394 10.68 -19.19 18.25
C ASP A 394 9.32 -19.17 19.00
N SER A 395 8.19 -19.19 18.27
CA SER A 395 6.84 -19.10 18.84
C SER A 395 6.06 -20.42 18.68
N PRO A 396 5.40 -20.94 19.74
CA PRO A 396 4.51 -22.11 19.63
C PRO A 396 3.36 -21.91 18.63
N ASN A 397 2.96 -20.65 18.42
CA ASN A 397 1.96 -20.22 17.44
C ASN A 397 2.62 -19.41 16.31
N GLY A 398 3.79 -19.86 15.83
CA GLY A 398 4.52 -19.27 14.71
C GLY A 398 3.98 -19.69 13.34
N GLY A 399 4.75 -19.40 12.29
CA GLY A 399 4.49 -19.94 10.94
C GLY A 399 3.37 -19.28 10.13
N GLN A 400 2.78 -18.18 10.60
CA GLN A 400 1.79 -17.43 9.81
C GLN A 400 2.38 -16.96 8.48
N THR A 401 1.58 -17.12 7.42
CA THR A 401 1.83 -16.56 6.09
C THR A 401 0.84 -15.43 5.80
N ILE A 402 1.29 -14.45 5.02
CA ILE A 402 0.50 -13.35 4.45
C ILE A 402 1.07 -13.05 3.06
N LEU A 403 0.26 -12.58 2.11
CA LEU A 403 0.75 -12.06 0.83
C LEU A 403 1.14 -10.58 1.00
N ARG A 404 2.44 -10.29 1.03
CA ARG A 404 2.94 -8.90 1.15
C ARG A 404 3.07 -8.29 -0.24
N ARG A 405 2.34 -7.21 -0.52
CA ARG A 405 2.35 -6.47 -1.80
C ARG A 405 2.69 -4.98 -1.59
N PRO A 406 3.78 -4.65 -0.87
CA PRO A 406 4.08 -3.27 -0.47
C PRO A 406 4.46 -2.37 -1.65
N TYR A 407 4.40 -1.06 -1.43
CA TYR A 407 4.91 -0.02 -2.33
C TYR A 407 5.84 0.92 -1.56
N SER A 408 6.92 1.39 -2.18
CA SER A 408 7.75 2.45 -1.58
C SER A 408 7.07 3.80 -1.74
N TYR A 409 7.22 4.71 -0.77
CA TYR A 409 6.82 6.12 -0.93
C TYR A 409 8.00 7.04 -0.61
N ASP A 410 8.00 8.20 -1.25
CA ASP A 410 8.96 9.29 -1.03
C ASP A 410 8.23 10.61 -1.29
N GLU A 411 8.18 11.48 -0.30
CA GLU A 411 7.34 12.69 -0.31
C GLU A 411 8.13 13.97 0.01
N PRO A 412 7.66 15.15 -0.43
CA PRO A 412 8.36 16.41 -0.18
C PRO A 412 8.46 16.73 1.32
N VAL A 413 9.68 16.84 1.83
CA VAL A 413 9.94 17.21 3.24
C VAL A 413 9.39 18.61 3.55
N GLY A 414 8.66 18.73 4.66
CA GLY A 414 8.13 20.00 5.14
C GLY A 414 9.23 21.03 5.44
N ALA A 415 9.04 22.27 5.01
CA ALA A 415 10.02 23.34 5.19
C ALA A 415 10.33 23.57 6.69
N GLY A 416 11.58 23.31 7.09
CA GLY A 416 12.04 23.44 8.48
C GLY A 416 11.91 22.17 9.34
N ALA A 417 11.51 21.03 8.78
CA ALA A 417 11.34 19.77 9.53
C ALA A 417 12.66 19.15 10.05
N GLY A 418 13.83 19.57 9.56
CA GLY A 418 15.15 19.12 10.02
C GLY A 418 15.64 17.81 9.38
N ALA A 419 14.74 16.88 9.08
CA ALA A 419 15.02 15.69 8.27
C ALA A 419 15.41 16.04 6.83
N ILE A 420 16.14 15.15 6.14
CA ILE A 420 16.42 15.28 4.69
C ILE A 420 15.52 14.40 3.81
N SER A 421 14.72 13.52 4.40
CA SER A 421 13.85 12.56 3.72
C SER A 421 12.44 12.52 4.34
N SER A 422 11.44 12.08 3.57
CA SER A 422 10.08 11.79 4.06
C SER A 422 9.56 10.54 3.34
N SER A 423 10.25 9.44 3.62
CA SER A 423 10.19 8.23 2.80
C SER A 423 9.78 7.02 3.62
N GLY A 424 9.36 5.95 2.97
CA GLY A 424 9.01 4.72 3.65
C GLY A 424 8.31 3.69 2.79
N LEU A 425 7.46 2.90 3.43
CA LEU A 425 6.73 1.80 2.82
C LEU A 425 5.22 1.94 3.10
N ILE A 426 4.42 1.96 2.03
CA ILE A 426 3.00 1.60 2.10
C ILE A 426 2.98 0.08 2.11
N PHE A 427 3.07 -0.49 3.31
CA PHE A 427 3.01 -1.93 3.52
C PHE A 427 1.56 -2.41 3.32
N VAL A 428 1.36 -3.35 2.41
CA VAL A 428 0.07 -3.98 2.14
C VAL A 428 0.20 -5.47 2.34
N ALA A 429 -0.72 -6.05 3.12
CA ALA A 429 -0.84 -7.49 3.30
C ALA A 429 -2.26 -7.98 3.02
N PHE A 430 -2.35 -9.01 2.17
CA PHE A 430 -3.57 -9.76 1.91
C PHE A 430 -3.53 -11.10 2.64
N GLN A 431 -4.64 -11.45 3.29
CA GLN A 431 -4.79 -12.70 4.03
C GLN A 431 -6.25 -13.10 4.20
N ALA A 432 -6.53 -14.39 4.32
CA ALA A 432 -7.86 -14.91 4.61
C ALA A 432 -8.36 -14.45 6.01
N SER A 433 -7.47 -14.36 7.00
CA SER A 433 -7.80 -14.05 8.39
C SER A 433 -6.82 -13.05 9.03
N VAL A 434 -7.25 -11.79 9.21
CA VAL A 434 -6.47 -10.75 9.91
C VAL A 434 -6.05 -11.20 11.31
N LEU A 435 -6.95 -11.88 12.02
CA LEU A 435 -6.80 -12.23 13.43
C LEU A 435 -5.88 -13.45 13.66
N GLU A 436 -5.81 -14.36 12.70
CA GLU A 436 -5.00 -15.58 12.81
C GLU A 436 -3.64 -15.47 12.09
N GLN A 437 -3.54 -14.59 11.09
CA GLN A 437 -2.34 -14.42 10.26
C GLN A 437 -1.59 -13.12 10.57
N PHE A 438 -2.21 -11.96 10.36
CA PHE A 438 -1.52 -10.67 10.49
C PHE A 438 -1.27 -10.25 11.94
N VAL A 439 -2.31 -10.24 12.78
CA VAL A 439 -2.22 -9.77 14.18
C VAL A 439 -1.16 -10.52 15.01
N PRO A 440 -1.10 -11.87 15.04
CA PRO A 440 -0.07 -12.58 15.80
C PRO A 440 1.34 -12.37 15.22
N MET A 441 1.48 -12.13 13.91
CA MET A 441 2.77 -11.75 13.33
C MET A 441 3.20 -10.35 13.80
N GLN A 442 2.33 -9.35 13.68
CA GLN A 442 2.63 -7.98 14.09
C GLN A 442 2.88 -7.85 15.60
N ARG A 443 2.21 -8.67 16.44
CA ARG A 443 2.52 -8.77 17.88
C ARG A 443 3.94 -9.25 18.15
N ARG A 444 4.42 -10.29 17.47
CA ARG A 444 5.82 -10.73 17.61
C ARG A 444 6.83 -9.65 17.22
N LEU A 445 6.52 -8.86 16.20
CA LEU A 445 7.38 -7.74 15.79
C LEU A 445 7.36 -6.62 16.83
N ASP A 446 6.21 -6.30 17.42
CA ASP A 446 6.08 -5.29 18.48
C ASP A 446 6.78 -5.70 19.81
N GLU A 447 6.66 -6.98 20.19
CA GLU A 447 7.38 -7.57 21.33
C GLU A 447 8.91 -7.46 21.20
N LEU A 448 9.43 -7.74 20.01
CA LEU A 448 10.85 -7.69 19.67
C LEU A 448 11.02 -7.74 18.15
N ASP A 449 11.60 -6.70 17.58
CA ASP A 449 12.23 -6.66 16.26
C ASP A 449 13.22 -5.49 16.27
N LEU A 450 14.47 -5.73 15.85
CA LEU A 450 15.47 -4.66 15.81
C LEU A 450 15.15 -3.62 14.72
N LEU A 451 14.42 -3.99 13.67
CA LEU A 451 14.02 -3.07 12.59
C LEU A 451 13.14 -1.91 13.07
N ASN A 452 12.35 -2.13 14.14
CA ASN A 452 11.54 -1.09 14.81
C ASN A 452 12.35 0.13 15.27
N THR A 453 13.67 0.02 15.37
CA THR A 453 14.57 1.15 15.64
C THR A 453 14.53 2.21 14.53
N TRP A 454 14.29 1.78 13.28
CA TRP A 454 14.26 2.64 12.09
C TRP A 454 12.91 2.68 11.37
N THR A 455 11.93 1.87 11.79
CA THR A 455 10.58 1.83 11.17
C THR A 455 9.48 2.25 12.14
N THR A 456 8.74 3.31 11.79
CA THR A 456 7.61 3.81 12.60
C THR A 456 6.29 3.72 11.84
N PRO A 457 5.30 2.92 12.29
CA PRO A 457 3.96 2.93 11.74
C PRO A 457 3.22 4.24 12.06
N ILE A 458 2.88 5.00 11.01
CA ILE A 458 2.19 6.31 11.08
C ILE A 458 0.77 6.28 10.47
N GLY A 459 0.40 5.22 9.75
CA GLY A 459 -0.95 5.04 9.21
C GLY A 459 -1.37 3.57 9.24
N SER A 460 -2.65 3.29 9.45
CA SER A 460 -3.16 1.92 9.66
C SER A 460 -4.62 1.80 9.27
N ALA A 461 -4.96 0.86 8.38
CA ALA A 461 -6.33 0.59 7.96
C ALA A 461 -6.55 -0.89 7.66
N VAL A 462 -7.79 -1.36 7.84
CA VAL A 462 -8.22 -2.75 7.57
C VAL A 462 -9.47 -2.71 6.71
N PHE A 463 -9.46 -3.44 5.60
CA PHE A 463 -10.56 -3.49 4.64
C PHE A 463 -10.91 -4.95 4.29
N GLY A 464 -12.19 -5.24 4.12
CA GLY A 464 -12.66 -6.46 3.49
C GLY A 464 -12.68 -6.28 1.98
N ILE A 465 -11.90 -7.07 1.25
CA ILE A 465 -11.89 -7.08 -0.20
C ILE A 465 -12.91 -8.15 -0.64
N PRO A 466 -14.07 -7.80 -1.23
CA PRO A 466 -15.00 -8.79 -1.75
C PRO A 466 -14.37 -9.62 -2.88
N PRO A 467 -14.97 -10.78 -3.25
CA PRO A 467 -14.63 -11.47 -4.49
C PRO A 467 -14.76 -10.56 -5.72
N GLY A 468 -14.28 -11.05 -6.86
CA GLY A 468 -14.56 -10.43 -8.16
C GLY A 468 -16.05 -10.52 -8.54
N CYS A 469 -16.40 -9.97 -9.70
CA CYS A 469 -17.76 -9.98 -10.22
C CYS A 469 -17.76 -10.36 -11.71
N ALA A 470 -18.85 -10.97 -12.18
CA ALA A 470 -19.07 -11.27 -13.59
C ALA A 470 -19.50 -10.02 -14.39
N GLU A 471 -19.56 -10.13 -15.72
CA GLU A 471 -20.15 -9.07 -16.56
C GLU A 471 -21.64 -8.88 -16.22
N GLY A 472 -22.01 -7.66 -15.83
CA GLY A 472 -23.38 -7.29 -15.43
C GLY A 472 -23.63 -7.33 -13.92
N GLU A 473 -22.72 -7.90 -13.13
CA GLU A 473 -22.68 -7.80 -11.66
C GLU A 473 -21.85 -6.58 -11.21
N PHE A 474 -21.93 -6.21 -9.94
CA PHE A 474 -21.06 -5.18 -9.34
C PHE A 474 -20.12 -5.71 -8.25
N VAL A 475 -18.97 -5.05 -8.07
CA VAL A 475 -17.98 -5.45 -7.05
C VAL A 475 -18.60 -5.34 -5.66
N GLY A 476 -18.69 -6.47 -4.97
CA GLY A 476 -19.36 -6.60 -3.67
C GLY A 476 -20.80 -7.11 -3.72
N GLU A 477 -21.38 -7.42 -4.88
CA GLU A 477 -22.76 -7.94 -4.98
C GLU A 477 -22.96 -9.24 -4.17
N ALA A 478 -21.95 -10.13 -4.12
CA ALA A 478 -21.97 -11.33 -3.28
C ALA A 478 -21.98 -11.06 -1.75
N VAL A 479 -21.45 -9.92 -1.31
CA VAL A 479 -21.39 -9.51 0.11
C VAL A 479 -22.62 -8.69 0.51
N LEU A 480 -23.09 -7.83 -0.40
CA LEU A 480 -24.04 -6.75 -0.11
C LEU A 480 -25.44 -6.94 -0.71
N GLY A 481 -25.62 -7.86 -1.68
CA GLY A 481 -26.85 -8.13 -2.44
C GLY A 481 -28.06 -8.53 -1.61
#